data_AF-A0AAN0IRM2-F1
#
_entry.id   AF-A0AAN0IRM2-F1
#
_cell.length_a   1.000
_cell.length_b   1.000
_cell.length_c   1.000
_cell.angle_alpha   90.00
_cell.angle_beta   90.00
_cell.angle_gamma   90.00
#
_symmetry.space_group_name_H-M   'P 1'
#
loop_
_entity.id
_entity.type
_entity.pdbx_description
1 polymer ?
#
loop_
_entity_poly.entity_id
_entity_poly.type
_entity_poly.pdbx_seq_one_letter_code
_entity_poly.pdbx_strand_id
1 'polypeptide(L)'
;MSMISRKTFGMIDRRLRQALPHKSQELLGGCSVLLFGDFGQLPPVFGLPLYTTQSSSDLADQGCRAYNQFTIAFTLIQVMRQSSRILNKQFPTVEDFADYNTNRLLECGYPIAEIKAVHTGANASVLMMLMVWIHL
;
A
#
# COMPACT_ATOMS: atom_id res chain seq x y z
N MET A 1 -3.29 1.96 -0.41
CA MET A 1 -2.28 2.87 0.19
C MET A 1 -2.27 4.24 -0.44
N SER A 2 -2.27 4.36 -1.76
CA SER A 2 -2.25 5.64 -2.51
C SER A 2 -3.25 6.69 -2.04
N MET A 3 -4.47 6.30 -1.63
CA MET A 3 -5.48 7.24 -1.10
C MET A 3 -5.42 7.46 0.43
N ILE A 4 -4.47 6.85 1.14
CA ILE A 4 -4.31 7.02 2.59
C ILE A 4 -3.26 8.10 2.85
N SER A 5 -3.64 9.15 3.56
CA SER A 5 -2.68 10.19 3.94
C SER A 5 -1.80 9.75 5.11
N ARG A 6 -0.61 10.36 5.22
CA ARG A 6 0.26 10.22 6.40
C ARG A 6 -0.43 10.54 7.71
N LYS A 7 -1.27 11.58 7.74
CA LYS A 7 -2.05 11.94 8.94
C LYS A 7 -3.02 10.81 9.32
N THR A 8 -3.72 10.26 8.33
CA THR A 8 -4.64 9.14 8.53
C THR A 8 -3.90 7.92 9.08
N PHE A 9 -2.72 7.61 8.55
CA PHE A 9 -1.95 6.46 9.01
C PHE A 9 -1.37 6.66 10.43
N GLY A 10 -0.91 7.87 10.76
CA GLY A 10 -0.53 8.22 12.13
C GLY A 10 -1.70 8.10 13.12
N MET A 11 -2.92 8.45 12.70
CA MET A 11 -4.12 8.23 13.52
C MET A 11 -4.41 6.75 13.74
N ILE A 12 -4.22 5.91 12.73
CA ILE A 12 -4.40 4.46 12.85
C ILE A 12 -3.42 3.90 13.90
N ASP A 13 -2.12 4.22 13.80
CA ASP A 13 -1.12 3.83 14.80
C ASP A 13 -1.51 4.28 16.22
N ARG A 14 -1.88 5.56 16.37
CA ARG A 14 -2.28 6.09 17.68
C ARG A 14 -3.51 5.38 18.24
N ARG A 15 -4.52 5.11 17.42
CA ARG A 15 -5.75 4.44 17.87
C ARG A 15 -5.51 2.97 18.22
N LEU A 16 -4.65 2.27 17.50
CA LEU A 16 -4.30 0.88 17.83
C LEU A 16 -3.54 0.78 19.15
N ARG A 17 -2.57 1.67 19.40
CA ARG A 17 -1.87 1.77 20.69
C ARG A 17 -2.81 2.09 21.86
N GLN A 18 -3.83 2.92 21.63
CA GLN A 18 -4.86 3.24 22.62
C GLN A 18 -5.80 2.06 22.87
N ALA A 19 -6.19 1.33 21.83
CA ALA A 19 -7.06 0.16 21.94
C ALA A 19 -6.37 -1.04 22.61
N LEU A 20 -5.05 -1.11 22.54
CA LEU A 20 -4.22 -2.15 23.16
C LEU A 20 -3.22 -1.53 24.15
N PRO A 21 -3.66 -1.05 25.33
CA PRO A 21 -2.79 -0.29 26.24
C PRO A 21 -1.54 -1.04 26.69
N HIS A 22 -1.64 -2.36 26.85
CA HIS A 22 -0.54 -3.25 27.21
C HIS A 22 0.57 -3.33 26.14
N LYS A 23 0.26 -2.93 24.90
CA LYS A 23 1.19 -2.83 23.76
C LYS A 23 1.32 -1.40 23.23
N SER A 24 0.99 -0.39 24.05
CA SER A 24 0.96 1.01 23.62
C SER A 24 2.32 1.56 23.13
N GLN A 25 3.42 0.93 23.55
CA GLN A 25 4.78 1.27 23.13
C GLN A 25 5.16 0.63 21.78
N GLU A 26 4.47 -0.46 21.39
CA GLU A 26 4.69 -1.15 20.13
C GLU A 26 4.04 -0.38 18.96
N LEU A 27 4.67 -0.44 17.79
CA LEU A 27 4.12 0.13 16.58
C LEU A 27 2.78 -0.54 16.24
N LEU A 28 1.78 0.25 15.85
CA LEU A 28 0.43 -0.19 15.52
C LEU A 28 -0.20 -1.02 16.65
N GLY A 29 0.18 -0.77 17.91
CA GLY A 29 -0.28 -1.54 19.07
C GLY A 29 0.14 -3.01 19.04
N GLY A 30 1.23 -3.34 18.33
CA GLY A 30 1.71 -4.72 18.14
C GLY A 30 0.87 -5.55 17.17
N CYS A 31 -0.02 -4.92 16.39
CA CYS A 31 -0.79 -5.60 15.36
C CYS A 31 0.08 -5.90 14.13
N SER A 32 -0.02 -7.11 13.59
CA SER A 32 0.48 -7.40 12.25
C SER A 32 -0.41 -6.70 11.22
N VAL A 33 0.20 -5.96 10.29
CA VAL A 33 -0.53 -5.16 9.30
C VAL A 33 -0.05 -5.51 7.89
N LEU A 34 -1.03 -5.73 7.02
CA LEU A 34 -0.85 -5.89 5.58
C LEU A 34 -1.43 -4.65 4.89
N LEU A 35 -0.59 -3.95 4.13
CA LEU A 35 -1.03 -2.79 3.37
C LEU A 35 -1.23 -3.16 1.92
N PHE A 36 -2.40 -2.80 1.40
CA PHE A 36 -2.74 -3.02 0.01
C PHE A 36 -2.95 -1.69 -0.72
N GLY A 37 -2.50 -1.60 -1.97
CA GLY A 37 -2.68 -0.39 -2.76
C GLY A 37 -2.29 -0.49 -4.21
N ASP A 38 -2.49 0.59 -4.93
CA ASP A 38 -2.08 0.77 -6.32
C ASP A 38 -1.74 2.26 -6.51
N PHE A 39 -0.52 2.56 -6.94
CA PHE A 39 -0.05 3.94 -7.18
C PHE A 39 -0.77 4.60 -8.36
N GLY A 40 -1.45 3.84 -9.22
CA GLY A 40 -2.27 4.35 -10.31
C GLY A 40 -3.62 4.93 -9.85
N GLN A 41 -4.01 4.68 -8.59
CA GLN A 41 -5.16 5.34 -7.99
C GLN A 41 -4.84 6.79 -7.62
N LEU A 42 -5.89 7.54 -7.31
CA LEU A 42 -5.76 8.92 -6.85
C LEU A 42 -4.87 9.01 -5.60
N PRO A 43 -4.11 10.12 -5.44
CA PRO A 43 -3.44 10.42 -4.18
C PRO A 43 -4.48 10.71 -3.08
N PRO A 44 -4.07 10.82 -1.80
CA PRO A 44 -5.00 11.12 -0.72
C PRO A 44 -5.64 12.50 -0.93
N VAL A 45 -6.95 12.58 -0.72
CA VAL A 45 -7.65 13.87 -0.73
C VAL A 45 -7.26 14.63 0.54
N PHE A 46 -6.67 15.81 0.39
CA PHE A 46 -6.17 16.66 1.48
C PHE A 46 -5.14 15.98 2.41
N GLY A 47 -4.01 15.54 1.83
CA GLY A 47 -2.86 15.13 2.62
C GLY A 47 -1.69 14.66 1.78
N LEU A 48 -0.56 14.42 2.44
CA LEU A 48 0.60 13.83 1.78
C LEU A 48 0.45 12.31 1.69
N PRO A 49 0.78 11.69 0.55
CA PRO A 49 0.90 10.24 0.43
C PRO A 49 1.90 9.64 1.43
N LEU A 50 1.73 8.36 1.77
CA LEU A 50 2.57 7.66 2.76
C LEU A 50 4.06 7.66 2.42
N TYR A 51 4.37 7.58 1.13
CA TYR A 51 5.72 7.44 0.59
C TYR A 51 6.47 8.78 0.42
N THR A 52 5.92 9.90 0.88
CA THR A 52 6.66 11.17 0.86
C THR A 52 7.48 11.33 2.14
N THR A 53 8.65 11.95 2.02
CA THR A 53 9.62 12.14 3.13
C THR A 53 9.56 13.53 3.77
N GLN A 54 8.82 14.48 3.18
CA GLN A 54 8.75 15.85 3.68
C GLN A 54 8.12 15.89 5.08
N SER A 55 8.75 16.57 6.05
CA SER A 55 8.14 16.81 7.36
C SER A 55 6.85 17.64 7.22
N SER A 56 5.84 17.37 8.04
CA SER A 56 4.59 18.14 7.99
C SER A 56 4.04 18.49 9.37
N SER A 57 3.44 17.53 10.06
CA SER A 57 2.89 17.70 11.41
C SER A 57 3.23 16.46 12.21
N ASP A 58 3.32 16.55 13.53
CA ASP A 58 3.69 15.41 14.38
C ASP A 58 2.94 14.11 14.06
N LEU A 59 1.64 14.23 13.80
CA LEU A 59 0.78 13.10 13.43
C LEU A 59 1.07 12.55 12.02
N ALA A 60 1.36 13.43 11.06
CA ALA A 60 1.78 13.01 9.72
C ALA A 60 3.18 12.38 9.75
N ASP A 61 4.07 12.89 10.57
CA ASP A 61 5.44 12.40 10.72
C ASP A 61 5.44 11.06 11.46
N GLN A 62 4.54 10.87 12.42
CA GLN A 62 4.25 9.57 13.01
C GLN A 62 3.78 8.56 11.96
N GLY A 63 2.84 8.95 11.08
CA GLY A 63 2.41 8.10 9.98
C GLY A 63 3.53 7.75 9.01
N CYS A 64 4.42 8.69 8.69
CA CYS A 64 5.62 8.43 7.89
C CYS A 64 6.52 7.39 8.54
N ARG A 65 6.85 7.60 9.83
CA ARG A 65 7.70 6.67 10.60
C ARG A 65 7.09 5.27 10.65
N ALA A 66 5.77 5.16 10.85
CA ALA A 66 5.06 3.89 10.86
C ALA A 66 5.10 3.20 9.50
N TYR A 67 4.90 3.95 8.41
CA TYR A 67 4.97 3.40 7.06
C TYR A 67 6.39 2.93 6.68
N ASN A 68 7.42 3.63 7.15
CA ASN A 68 8.82 3.25 6.92
C ASN A 68 9.24 1.97 7.67
N GLN A 69 8.40 1.39 8.52
CA GLN A 69 8.66 0.09 9.15
C GLN A 69 8.28 -1.10 8.26
N PHE A 70 7.51 -0.86 7.19
CA PHE A 70 7.29 -1.86 6.16
C PHE A 70 8.58 -2.01 5.35
N THR A 71 9.16 -3.19 5.32
CA THR A 71 10.45 -3.43 4.63
C THR A 71 10.31 -4.30 3.40
N ILE A 72 9.15 -4.94 3.22
CA ILE A 72 8.92 -5.89 2.12
C ILE A 72 7.70 -5.45 1.33
N ALA A 73 7.87 -5.34 0.02
CA ALA A 73 6.80 -5.08 -0.92
C ALA A 73 6.70 -6.22 -1.94
N PHE A 74 5.47 -6.55 -2.29
CA PHE A 74 5.13 -7.52 -3.32
C PHE A 74 4.24 -6.89 -4.38
N THR A 75 4.61 -7.08 -5.64
CA THR A 75 3.75 -6.75 -6.77
C THR A 75 2.95 -7.98 -7.18
N LEU A 76 1.64 -7.84 -7.23
CA LEU A 76 0.77 -8.80 -7.91
C LEU A 76 0.68 -8.40 -9.38
N ILE A 77 0.91 -9.33 -10.30
CA ILE A 77 1.03 -9.04 -11.75
C ILE A 77 -0.17 -9.53 -12.58
N GLN A 78 -1.10 -10.26 -11.97
CA GLN A 78 -2.25 -10.83 -12.68
C GLN A 78 -3.49 -9.93 -12.53
N VAL A 79 -4.09 -9.52 -13.66
CA VAL A 79 -5.34 -8.75 -13.73
C VAL A 79 -6.44 -9.60 -14.34
N MET A 80 -7.68 -9.44 -13.87
CA MET A 80 -8.82 -10.19 -14.43
C MET A 80 -10.09 -9.32 -14.66
N ARG A 81 -9.99 -7.97 -14.73
CA ARG A 81 -11.16 -7.05 -14.55
C ARG A 81 -12.01 -7.03 -15.82
N GLN A 82 -13.32 -7.23 -15.65
CA GLN A 82 -14.39 -7.31 -16.66
C GLN A 82 -13.99 -7.76 -18.08
N SER A 83 -14.30 -9.02 -18.35
CA SER A 83 -14.40 -9.63 -19.68
C SER A 83 -15.59 -9.08 -20.47
N SER A 84 -15.51 -7.83 -20.93
CA SER A 84 -16.41 -7.31 -21.95
C SER A 84 -15.75 -6.19 -22.75
N ARG A 85 -15.13 -6.59 -23.85
CA ARG A 85 -15.12 -5.94 -25.17
C ARG A 85 -15.69 -4.50 -25.20
N ILE A 86 -14.89 -3.50 -24.83
CA ILE A 86 -15.05 -2.15 -25.38
C ILE A 86 -13.74 -1.79 -26.07
N LEU A 87 -13.87 -1.60 -27.37
CA LEU A 87 -12.80 -1.24 -28.29
C LEU A 87 -12.10 0.06 -27.86
N ASN A 88 -10.77 0.00 -27.79
CA ASN A 88 -9.78 0.93 -28.34
C ASN A 88 -8.52 0.92 -27.47
N LYS A 89 -7.35 0.97 -28.10
CA LYS A 89 -5.99 0.97 -27.51
C LYS A 89 -5.68 2.22 -26.66
N GLN A 90 -6.61 2.69 -25.84
CA GLN A 90 -6.51 3.95 -25.12
C GLN A 90 -6.31 3.80 -23.61
N PHE A 91 -6.35 2.57 -23.10
CA PHE A 91 -6.10 2.26 -21.69
C PHE A 91 -4.77 1.48 -21.55
N PRO A 92 -3.96 1.76 -20.52
CA PRO A 92 -2.70 1.06 -20.29
C PRO A 92 -2.91 -0.45 -20.16
N THR A 93 -1.95 -1.22 -20.64
CA THR A 93 -1.92 -2.69 -20.50
C THR A 93 -1.65 -3.10 -19.06
N VAL A 94 -1.86 -4.38 -18.75
CA VAL A 94 -1.60 -4.94 -17.42
C VAL A 94 -0.12 -4.78 -17.06
N GLU A 95 0.74 -5.01 -18.03
CA GLU A 95 2.18 -4.82 -17.96
C GLU A 95 2.52 -3.35 -17.65
N ASP A 96 1.91 -2.39 -18.35
CA ASP A 96 2.14 -0.96 -18.08
C ASP A 96 1.80 -0.57 -16.63
N PHE A 97 0.70 -1.13 -16.07
CA PHE A 97 0.33 -0.88 -14.67
C PHE A 97 1.26 -1.58 -13.67
N ALA A 98 1.68 -2.81 -13.96
CA ALA A 98 2.60 -3.56 -13.13
C ALA A 98 3.99 -2.90 -13.10
N ASP A 99 4.48 -2.47 -14.26
CA ASP A 99 5.74 -1.74 -14.40
C ASP A 99 5.67 -0.40 -13.69
N TYR A 100 4.57 0.36 -13.83
CA TYR A 100 4.39 1.61 -13.11
C TYR A 100 4.46 1.41 -11.59
N ASN A 101 3.73 0.43 -11.05
CA ASN A 101 3.74 0.16 -9.60
C ASN A 101 5.10 -0.33 -9.11
N THR A 102 5.77 -1.19 -9.87
CA THR A 102 7.10 -1.73 -9.53
C THR A 102 8.14 -0.61 -9.53
N ASN A 103 8.17 0.25 -10.55
CA ASN A 103 9.07 1.40 -10.59
C ASN A 103 8.83 2.36 -9.43
N ARG A 104 7.57 2.62 -9.07
CA ARG A 104 7.23 3.46 -7.90
C ARG A 104 7.73 2.86 -6.59
N LEU A 105 7.64 1.55 -6.41
CA LEU A 105 8.22 0.88 -5.23
C LEU A 105 9.75 1.04 -5.17
N LEU A 106 10.42 0.88 -6.31
CA LEU A 106 11.88 1.07 -6.41
C LEU A 106 12.28 2.52 -6.07
N GLU A 107 11.55 3.51 -6.59
CA GLU A 107 11.74 4.93 -6.25
C GLU A 107 11.59 5.19 -4.74
N CYS A 108 10.69 4.44 -4.08
CA CYS A 108 10.47 4.53 -2.65
C CYS A 108 11.50 3.74 -1.82
N GLY A 109 12.45 3.03 -2.47
CA GLY A 109 13.52 2.28 -1.81
C GLY A 109 13.09 0.93 -1.21
N TYR A 110 11.95 0.37 -1.62
CA TYR A 110 11.51 -0.94 -1.13
C TYR A 110 12.19 -2.08 -1.90
N PRO A 111 12.77 -3.09 -1.22
CA PRO A 111 13.13 -4.33 -1.88
C PRO A 111 11.85 -5.06 -2.31
N ILE A 112 11.75 -5.36 -3.60
CA ILE A 112 10.55 -5.94 -4.21
C ILE A 112 10.78 -7.42 -4.45
N ALA A 113 9.83 -8.24 -3.98
CA ALA A 113 9.70 -9.63 -4.39
C ALA A 113 8.43 -9.78 -5.23
N GLU A 114 8.48 -10.53 -6.32
CA GLU A 114 7.29 -10.81 -7.12
C GLU A 114 6.55 -12.03 -6.58
N ILE A 115 5.22 -11.93 -6.47
CA ILE A 115 4.37 -13.09 -6.17
C ILE A 115 3.34 -13.27 -7.29
N LYS A 116 3.37 -14.45 -7.90
CA LYS A 116 2.25 -14.94 -8.73
C LYS A 116 1.14 -15.46 -7.80
N ALA A 117 0.26 -14.58 -7.35
CA ALA A 117 -0.92 -15.00 -6.61
C ALA A 117 -2.01 -15.45 -7.59
N VAL A 118 -2.30 -16.76 -7.61
CA VAL A 118 -3.39 -17.34 -8.39
C VAL A 118 -4.57 -17.60 -7.45
N HIS A 119 -5.69 -16.90 -7.66
CA HIS A 119 -6.93 -17.15 -6.90
C HIS A 119 -7.85 -18.06 -7.71
N THR A 120 -8.28 -19.21 -7.14
CA THR A 120 -9.12 -20.23 -7.80
C THR A 120 -10.61 -19.86 -7.91
N GLY A 121 -10.96 -18.58 -7.69
CA GLY A 121 -12.33 -18.08 -7.73
C GLY A 121 -12.71 -17.63 -9.13
N ALA A 122 -13.87 -18.07 -9.62
CA ALA A 122 -14.28 -18.02 -11.03
C ALA A 122 -14.37 -16.63 -11.70
N ASN A 123 -14.00 -15.50 -11.07
CA ASN A 123 -14.10 -14.14 -11.62
C ASN A 123 -13.16 -13.09 -10.95
N ALA A 124 -11.96 -13.46 -10.47
CA ALA A 124 -11.21 -12.62 -9.51
C ALA A 124 -10.21 -11.59 -10.10
N SER A 125 -10.44 -10.27 -9.99
CA SER A 125 -9.55 -9.24 -10.56
C SER A 125 -9.11 -8.12 -9.62
N VAL A 126 -7.82 -8.02 -9.28
CA VAL A 126 -7.17 -6.76 -8.83
C VAL A 126 -5.65 -6.84 -9.07
N LEU A 127 -5.03 -5.77 -9.62
CA LEU A 127 -3.59 -5.52 -9.44
C LEU A 127 -3.43 -4.80 -8.09
N MET A 128 -3.06 -5.54 -7.07
CA MET A 128 -2.95 -5.03 -5.69
C MET A 128 -1.50 -5.20 -5.24
N MET A 129 -0.83 -4.12 -4.90
CA MET A 129 0.48 -4.16 -4.28
C MET A 129 0.31 -4.50 -2.80
N LEU A 130 1.03 -5.50 -2.30
CA LEU A 130 1.00 -5.93 -0.91
C LEU A 130 2.29 -5.51 -0.22
N MET A 131 2.21 -4.75 0.86
CA MET A 131 3.33 -4.54 1.76
C MET A 131 3.06 -5.26 3.07
N VAL A 132 4.05 -6.02 3.53
CA VAL A 132 3.91 -6.91 4.68
C VAL A 132 4.76 -6.39 5.83
N TRP A 133 4.16 -6.24 7.00
CA TRP A 133 4.88 -6.09 8.26
C TRP A 133 4.41 -7.17 9.23
N ILE A 134 5.32 -8.08 9.59
CA ILE A 134 5.10 -9.16 10.56
C ILE A 134 5.96 -8.87 11.78
N HIS A 135 5.32 -8.82 12.95
CA HIS A 135 6.03 -8.92 14.22
C HIS A 135 6.51 -10.38 14.35
N LEU A 136 7.83 -10.60 14.26
CA LEU A 136 8.46 -11.79 14.84
C LEU A 136 8.72 -11.55 16.32
#